data_AF-A0A519ZAQ3-F1
#
_entry.id   AF-A0A519ZAQ3-F1
#
_cell.length_a   1.000
_cell.length_b   1.000
_cell.length_c   1.000
_cell.angle_alpha   90.00
_cell.angle_beta   90.00
_cell.angle_gamma   90.00
#
_symmetry.space_group_name_H-M   'P 1'
#
loop_
_entity.id
_entity.type
_entity.pdbx_description
1 polymer ?
#
loop_
_entity_poly.entity_id
_entity_poly.type
_entity_poly.pdbx_seq_one_letter_code
_entity_poly.pdbx_strand_id
1 'polypeptide(L)'
;MDSQTSPAVTYDDGVVRQFSIMAVVWGVVGMLVGVIIAAQLTWPELNLGIPWLSYGRLRPLHTNAVIFAFGGCALFATSYWVVQRTSQVRLFAGPLASFTFWGWQLVIVAAAISLPLGYTSGKEYAELEWPIDILITLVWVAYAVVFFGTIGIRKVRHIYVANWFYGAFI
;
A
#
# COMPACT_ATOMS: atom_id res chain seq x y z
N MET A 1 1.76 -41.02 -27.13
CA MET A 1 0.75 -40.24 -26.39
C MET A 1 1.54 -39.24 -25.58
N ASP A 2 1.99 -38.19 -26.25
CA ASP A 2 2.97 -37.26 -25.70
C ASP A 2 2.28 -36.37 -24.68
N SER A 3 2.57 -36.61 -23.41
CA SER A 3 2.19 -35.73 -22.32
C SER A 3 2.95 -34.41 -22.49
N GLN A 4 2.38 -33.46 -23.23
CA GLN A 4 2.86 -32.09 -23.23
C GLN A 4 2.66 -31.52 -21.82
N THR A 5 3.73 -31.57 -21.01
CA THR A 5 3.81 -30.82 -19.76
C THR A 5 3.58 -29.35 -20.10
N SER A 6 2.44 -28.80 -19.67
CA SER A 6 2.16 -27.37 -19.82
C SER A 6 3.32 -26.58 -19.20
N PRO A 7 3.88 -25.57 -19.89
CA PRO A 7 5.01 -24.82 -19.38
C PRO A 7 4.66 -24.22 -18.01
N ALA A 8 5.60 -24.34 -17.05
CA ALA A 8 5.44 -23.80 -15.71
C ALA A 8 5.22 -22.28 -15.78
N VAL A 9 4.16 -21.80 -15.14
CA VAL A 9 3.85 -20.37 -15.09
C VAL A 9 4.91 -19.67 -14.26
N THR A 10 5.62 -18.70 -14.84
CA THR A 10 6.54 -17.84 -14.11
C THR A 10 5.78 -16.64 -13.56
N TYR A 11 5.68 -16.55 -12.23
CA TYR A 11 5.01 -15.44 -11.55
C TYR A 11 5.87 -14.17 -11.50
N ASP A 12 5.21 -13.04 -11.31
CA ASP A 12 5.87 -11.76 -11.05
C ASP A 12 6.05 -11.58 -9.53
N ASP A 13 7.15 -12.10 -8.99
CA ASP A 13 7.50 -11.95 -7.58
C ASP A 13 8.33 -10.67 -7.31
N GLY A 14 8.69 -9.90 -8.35
CA GLY A 14 9.49 -8.69 -8.23
C GLY A 14 8.76 -7.60 -7.45
N VAL A 15 7.55 -7.25 -7.91
CA VAL A 15 6.73 -6.22 -7.25
C VAL A 15 6.25 -6.68 -5.87
N VAL A 16 5.97 -7.97 -5.72
CA VAL A 16 5.58 -8.57 -4.43
C VAL A 16 6.70 -8.40 -3.42
N ARG A 17 7.96 -8.67 -3.81
CA ARG A 17 9.13 -8.51 -2.95
C ARG A 17 9.33 -7.04 -2.57
N GLN A 18 9.21 -6.13 -3.53
CA GLN A 18 9.33 -4.69 -3.27
C GLN A 18 8.32 -4.22 -2.22
N PHE A 19 7.03 -4.53 -2.40
CA PHE A 19 6.00 -4.20 -1.43
C PHE A 19 6.18 -4.92 -0.09
N SER A 20 6.64 -6.17 -0.08
CA SER A 20 6.88 -6.91 1.18
C SER A 20 7.97 -6.26 2.01
N ILE A 21 9.08 -5.85 1.38
CA ILE A 21 10.17 -5.14 2.06
C ILE A 21 9.66 -3.79 2.57
N MET A 22 8.94 -3.04 1.72
CA MET A 22 8.43 -1.72 2.11
C MET A 22 7.35 -1.80 3.19
N ALA A 23 6.56 -2.87 3.25
CA ALA A 23 5.65 -3.09 4.36
C ALA A 23 6.41 -3.17 5.69
N VAL A 24 7.52 -3.92 5.74
CA VAL A 24 8.35 -3.98 6.96
C VAL A 24 8.94 -2.60 7.29
N VAL A 25 9.51 -1.91 6.31
CA VAL A 25 10.11 -0.58 6.49
C VAL A 25 9.08 0.41 7.04
N TRP A 26 7.91 0.51 6.41
CA TRP A 26 6.85 1.42 6.84
C TRP A 26 6.17 0.98 8.13
N GLY A 27 6.15 -0.33 8.43
CA GLY A 27 5.72 -0.84 9.72
C GLY A 27 6.60 -0.30 10.84
N VAL A 28 7.92 -0.40 10.69
CA VAL A 28 8.87 0.15 11.66
C VAL A 28 8.71 1.67 11.78
N VAL A 29 8.68 2.40 10.66
CA VAL A 29 8.53 3.87 10.68
C VAL A 29 7.22 4.29 11.34
N GLY A 30 6.09 3.73 10.89
CA GLY A 30 4.77 4.08 11.42
C GLY A 30 4.63 3.79 12.91
N MET A 31 5.08 2.61 13.35
CA MET A 31 5.06 2.26 14.79
C MET A 31 6.02 3.13 15.60
N LEU A 32 7.19 3.50 15.07
CA LEU A 32 8.11 4.40 15.74
C LEU A 32 7.51 5.79 15.95
N VAL A 33 6.87 6.38 14.93
CA VAL A 33 6.13 7.65 15.11
C VAL A 33 5.03 7.47 16.16
N GLY A 34 4.37 6.32 16.20
CA GLY A 34 3.40 5.96 17.23
C GLY A 34 3.97 6.02 18.65
N VAL A 35 5.16 5.44 18.86
CA VAL A 35 5.87 5.50 20.14
C VAL A 35 6.24 6.95 20.50
N ILE A 36 6.70 7.75 19.53
CA ILE A 36 7.05 9.16 19.75
C ILE A 36 5.82 9.96 20.20
N ILE A 37 4.69 9.86 19.48
CA ILE A 37 3.50 10.63 19.84
C ILE A 37 2.86 10.14 21.15
N ALA A 38 2.99 8.85 21.48
CA ALA A 38 2.59 8.32 22.78
C ALA A 38 3.45 8.89 23.91
N ALA A 39 4.77 9.02 23.69
CA ALA A 39 5.67 9.66 24.64
C ALA A 39 5.33 11.15 24.81
N GLN A 40 4.97 11.86 23.74
CA GLN A 40 4.56 13.27 23.80
C GLN A 40 3.27 13.50 24.61
N LEU A 41 2.36 12.53 24.65
CA LEU A 41 1.19 12.60 25.54
C LEU A 41 1.57 12.49 27.02
N THR A 42 2.67 11.81 27.34
CA THR A 42 3.17 11.63 28.72
C THR A 42 4.10 12.76 29.14
N TRP A 43 4.98 13.18 28.23
CA TRP A 43 5.97 14.25 28.41
C TRP A 43 5.85 15.28 27.27
N PRO A 44 4.97 16.28 27.41
CA PRO A 44 4.72 17.30 26.38
C PRO A 44 5.96 18.11 25.96
N GLU A 45 7.00 18.15 26.80
CA GLU A 45 8.29 18.79 26.50
C GLU A 45 8.99 18.18 25.28
N LEU A 46 8.67 16.92 24.94
CA LEU A 46 9.19 16.23 23.75
C LEU A 46 8.70 16.82 22.42
N ASN A 47 7.76 17.78 22.43
CA ASN A 47 7.43 18.58 21.25
C ASN A 47 8.53 19.59 20.89
N LEU A 48 9.43 19.93 21.83
CA LEU A 48 10.58 20.85 21.66
C LEU A 48 10.22 22.27 21.16
N GLY A 49 8.94 22.65 21.18
CA GLY A 49 8.45 23.89 20.57
C GLY A 49 8.55 23.92 19.04
N ILE A 50 8.84 22.78 18.39
CA ILE A 50 9.02 22.69 16.94
C ILE A 50 7.70 22.29 16.27
N PRO A 51 7.12 23.12 15.38
CA PRO A 51 5.76 22.88 14.85
C PRO A 51 5.58 21.52 14.17
N TRP A 52 6.54 21.07 13.36
CA TRP A 52 6.46 19.79 12.63
C TRP A 52 6.74 18.57 13.50
N LEU A 53 7.24 18.74 14.72
CA LEU A 53 7.34 17.66 15.70
C LEU A 53 6.16 17.66 16.69
N SER A 54 5.22 18.59 16.57
CA SER A 54 4.08 18.64 17.49
C SER A 54 3.16 17.42 17.34
N TYR A 55 2.60 16.95 18.46
CA TYR A 55 1.63 15.86 18.49
C TYR A 55 0.50 16.02 17.44
N GLY A 56 -0.04 17.23 17.30
CA GLY A 56 -1.12 17.52 16.37
C GLY A 56 -0.78 17.25 14.90
N ARG A 57 0.50 17.38 14.50
CA ARG A 57 0.96 17.11 13.13
C ARG A 57 1.53 15.71 12.95
N LEU A 58 2.15 15.15 13.99
CA LEU A 58 2.67 13.79 13.95
C LEU A 58 1.59 12.71 14.10
N ARG A 59 0.46 12.99 14.76
CA ARG A 59 -0.68 12.07 14.86
C ARG A 59 -1.22 11.65 13.48
N PRO A 60 -1.59 12.57 12.57
CA PRO A 60 -2.08 12.17 11.24
C PRO A 60 -0.98 11.50 10.41
N LEU A 61 0.30 11.85 10.63
CA LEU A 61 1.41 11.14 10.01
C LEU A 61 1.48 9.68 10.48
N HIS A 62 1.37 9.42 11.78
CA HIS A 62 1.35 8.07 12.34
C HIS A 62 0.20 7.24 11.78
N THR A 63 -1.03 7.78 11.78
CA THR A 63 -2.21 7.05 11.27
C THR A 63 -2.03 6.69 9.79
N ASN A 64 -1.61 7.64 8.95
CA ASN A 64 -1.38 7.39 7.53
C ASN A 64 -0.23 6.39 7.29
N ALA A 65 0.87 6.51 8.05
CA ALA A 65 2.00 5.59 7.93
C ALA A 65 1.63 4.16 8.35
N VAL A 66 0.83 3.98 9.41
CA VAL A 66 0.45 2.62 9.84
C VAL A 66 -0.62 2.02 8.93
N ILE A 67 -1.61 2.80 8.49
CA ILE A 67 -2.71 2.27 7.69
C ILE A 67 -2.33 2.15 6.22
N PHE A 68 -1.93 3.24 5.59
CA PHE A 68 -1.73 3.28 4.13
C PHE A 68 -0.31 2.91 3.71
N ALA A 69 0.71 3.26 4.51
CA ALA A 69 2.07 2.83 4.19
C ALA A 69 2.30 1.36 4.58
N PHE A 70 2.22 1.02 5.88
CA PHE A 70 2.38 -0.36 6.34
C PHE A 70 1.25 -1.26 5.84
N GLY A 71 0.00 -0.98 6.22
CA GLY A 71 -1.16 -1.79 5.84
C GLY A 71 -1.38 -1.84 4.33
N GLY A 72 -1.25 -0.71 3.64
CA GLY A 72 -1.36 -0.65 2.18
C GLY A 72 -0.28 -1.47 1.47
N CYS A 73 1.01 -1.32 1.82
CA CYS A 73 2.06 -2.15 1.23
C CYS A 73 1.86 -3.63 1.52
N ALA A 74 1.41 -4.00 2.73
CA ALA A 74 1.08 -5.37 3.06
C ALA A 74 -0.08 -5.91 2.19
N LEU A 75 -1.10 -5.11 1.94
CA LEU A 75 -2.22 -5.48 1.08
C LEU A 75 -1.79 -5.62 -0.39
N PHE A 76 -0.98 -4.71 -0.92
CA PHE A 76 -0.41 -4.85 -2.27
C PHE A 76 0.44 -6.11 -2.42
N ALA A 77 1.35 -6.37 -1.47
CA ALA A 77 2.19 -7.57 -1.51
C ALA A 77 1.35 -8.85 -1.47
N THR A 78 0.44 -8.93 -0.49
CA THR A 78 -0.37 -10.13 -0.28
C THR A 78 -1.35 -10.35 -1.42
N SER A 79 -2.05 -9.33 -1.90
CA SER A 79 -3.01 -9.46 -3.00
C SER A 79 -2.33 -9.88 -4.30
N TYR A 80 -1.20 -9.27 -4.66
CA TYR A 80 -0.43 -9.64 -5.86
C TYR A 80 0.18 -11.03 -5.77
N TRP A 81 0.58 -11.46 -4.58
CA TRP A 81 1.07 -12.83 -4.37
C TRP A 81 -0.07 -13.85 -4.48
N VAL A 82 -1.20 -13.60 -3.81
CA VAL A 82 -2.36 -14.49 -3.73
C VAL A 82 -3.06 -14.60 -5.07
N VAL A 83 -3.37 -13.48 -5.74
CA VAL A 83 -4.17 -13.47 -6.97
C VAL A 83 -3.49 -14.25 -8.09
N GLN A 84 -2.17 -14.13 -8.21
CA GLN A 84 -1.38 -14.89 -9.19
C GLN A 84 -1.47 -16.40 -8.97
N ARG A 85 -1.29 -16.84 -7.71
CA ARG A 85 -1.23 -18.28 -7.37
C ARG A 85 -2.60 -18.94 -7.38
N THR A 86 -3.62 -18.22 -6.91
CA THR A 86 -5.00 -18.71 -6.92
C THR A 86 -5.60 -18.70 -8.32
N SER A 87 -5.14 -17.82 -9.21
CA SER A 87 -5.58 -17.74 -10.61
C SER A 87 -4.69 -18.57 -11.56
N GLN A 88 -3.54 -19.04 -11.07
CA GLN A 88 -2.50 -19.78 -11.81
C GLN A 88 -1.99 -19.05 -13.07
N VAL A 89 -1.81 -17.74 -12.93
CA VAL A 89 -1.34 -16.84 -13.99
C VAL A 89 -0.41 -15.77 -13.42
N ARG A 90 0.45 -15.23 -14.28
CA ARG A 90 1.25 -14.05 -13.95
C ARG A 90 0.34 -12.81 -13.82
N LEU A 91 0.76 -11.81 -13.05
CA LEU A 91 0.06 -10.52 -12.99
C LEU A 91 -0.23 -9.95 -14.37
N PHE A 92 -1.45 -9.50 -14.55
CA PHE A 92 -1.85 -8.72 -15.71
C PHE A 92 -1.12 -7.38 -15.75
N ALA A 93 -0.74 -6.93 -16.94
CA ALA A 93 -0.06 -5.65 -17.17
C ALA A 93 1.14 -5.42 -16.22
N GLY A 94 2.16 -6.30 -16.25
CA GLY A 94 3.34 -6.22 -15.37
C GLY A 94 3.95 -4.82 -15.17
N PRO A 95 4.16 -3.99 -16.22
CA PRO A 95 4.64 -2.61 -16.05
C PRO A 95 3.69 -1.73 -15.21
N LEU A 96 2.38 -1.95 -15.29
CA LEU A 96 1.38 -1.24 -14.50
C LEU A 96 1.45 -1.62 -13.02
N ALA A 97 1.81 -2.87 -12.69
CA ALA A 97 2.10 -3.26 -11.31
C ALA A 97 3.36 -2.56 -10.76
N SER A 98 4.38 -2.33 -11.59
CA SER A 98 5.53 -1.51 -11.18
C SER A 98 5.13 -0.04 -10.94
N PHE A 99 4.22 0.50 -11.76
CA PHE A 99 3.64 1.83 -11.55
C PHE A 99 2.90 1.92 -10.21
N THR A 100 2.10 0.91 -9.83
CA THR A 100 1.41 0.93 -8.53
C THR A 100 2.40 0.93 -7.38
N PHE A 101 3.52 0.21 -7.48
CA PHE A 101 4.59 0.29 -6.49
C PHE A 101 5.14 1.71 -6.37
N TRP A 102 5.76 2.25 -7.41
CA TRP A 102 6.41 3.55 -7.33
C TRP A 102 5.44 4.70 -7.03
N GLY A 103 4.22 4.63 -7.58
CA GLY A 103 3.16 5.58 -7.29
C GLY A 103 2.74 5.55 -5.82
N TRP A 104 2.59 4.35 -5.23
CA TRP A 104 2.26 4.23 -3.81
C TRP A 104 3.40 4.72 -2.91
N GLN A 105 4.64 4.41 -3.25
CA GLN A 105 5.80 4.94 -2.53
C GLN A 105 5.85 6.48 -2.59
N LEU A 106 5.51 7.07 -3.72
CA LEU A 106 5.44 8.52 -3.88
C LEU A 106 4.32 9.12 -3.01
N VAL A 107 3.15 8.50 -2.93
CA VAL A 107 2.06 8.90 -2.00
C VAL A 107 2.56 8.93 -0.56
N ILE A 108 3.23 7.86 -0.12
CA ILE A 108 3.72 7.75 1.26
C ILE A 108 4.77 8.83 1.57
N VAL A 109 5.72 9.06 0.65
CA VAL A 109 6.72 10.12 0.81
C VAL A 109 6.07 11.50 0.82
N ALA A 110 5.07 11.74 -0.03
CA ALA A 110 4.31 12.98 -0.03
C ALA A 110 3.60 13.21 1.31
N ALA A 111 2.97 12.18 1.88
CA ALA A 111 2.35 12.23 3.21
C ALA A 111 3.38 12.54 4.32
N ALA A 112 4.55 11.90 4.26
CA ALA A 112 5.64 12.11 5.21
C ALA A 112 6.19 13.54 5.22
N ILE A 113 6.07 14.25 4.09
CA ILE A 113 6.47 15.66 3.96
C ILE A 113 5.31 16.59 4.30
N SER A 114 4.12 16.34 3.75
CA SER A 114 3.00 17.29 3.79
C SER A 114 2.38 17.42 5.19
N LEU A 115 2.23 16.30 5.91
CA LEU A 115 1.54 16.29 7.20
C LEU A 115 2.35 17.00 8.30
N PRO A 116 3.67 16.78 8.45
CA PRO A 116 4.48 17.58 9.37
C PRO A 116 4.55 19.07 9.00
N LEU A 117 4.47 19.41 7.71
CA LEU A 117 4.37 20.81 7.27
C LEU A 117 3.01 21.44 7.61
N GLY A 118 2.00 20.63 7.93
CA GLY A 118 0.68 21.07 8.37
C GLY A 118 -0.34 21.18 7.24
N TYR A 119 -0.03 20.63 6.05
CA TYR A 119 -0.99 20.53 4.96
C TYR A 119 -1.93 19.36 5.23
N THR A 120 -3.13 19.68 5.69
CA THR A 120 -4.14 18.66 5.99
C THR A 120 -5.56 19.16 5.80
N SER A 121 -6.41 18.27 5.29
CA SER A 121 -7.86 18.48 5.19
C SER A 121 -8.59 18.44 6.55
N GLY A 122 -7.94 17.92 7.60
CA GLY A 122 -8.51 17.72 8.93
C GLY A 122 -9.52 16.57 9.04
N LYS A 123 -9.74 15.79 7.96
CA LYS A 123 -10.62 14.61 7.97
C LYS A 123 -9.81 13.36 8.31
N GLU A 124 -10.19 12.65 9.36
CA GLU A 124 -9.48 11.43 9.79
C GLU A 124 -9.45 10.38 8.67
N TYR A 125 -8.27 9.80 8.43
CA TYR A 125 -7.96 8.85 7.35
C TYR A 125 -8.11 9.40 5.92
N ALA A 126 -8.34 10.71 5.79
CA ALA A 126 -8.39 11.44 4.52
C ALA A 126 -7.63 12.77 4.66
N GLU A 127 -6.56 12.77 5.45
CA GLU A 127 -5.85 13.99 5.86
C GLU A 127 -5.04 14.63 4.75
N LEU A 128 -4.71 13.88 3.70
CA LEU A 128 -3.86 14.34 2.60
C LEU A 128 -4.60 15.36 1.73
N GLU A 129 -3.84 16.27 1.12
CA GLU A 129 -4.41 17.30 0.26
C GLU A 129 -4.76 16.75 -1.13
N TRP A 130 -5.66 17.46 -1.82
CA TRP A 130 -6.24 17.06 -3.11
C TRP A 130 -5.23 16.63 -4.19
N PRO A 131 -3.98 17.15 -4.30
CA PRO A 131 -3.05 16.65 -5.31
C PRO A 131 -2.61 15.21 -5.02
N ILE A 132 -2.50 14.86 -3.74
CA ILE A 132 -2.15 13.51 -3.28
C ILE A 132 -3.36 12.60 -3.45
N ASP A 133 -4.59 13.10 -3.23
CA ASP A 133 -5.83 12.34 -3.48
C ASP A 133 -5.97 11.92 -4.95
N ILE A 134 -5.61 12.82 -5.89
CA ILE A 134 -5.59 12.50 -7.32
C ILE A 134 -4.56 11.40 -7.59
N LEU A 135 -3.35 11.51 -7.03
CA LEU A 135 -2.31 10.49 -7.20
C LEU A 135 -2.75 9.14 -6.65
N ILE A 136 -3.33 9.12 -5.45
CA ILE A 136 -3.91 7.91 -4.84
C ILE A 136 -4.94 7.30 -5.79
N THR A 137 -5.87 8.11 -6.31
CA THR A 137 -6.91 7.65 -7.23
C THR A 137 -6.33 6.99 -8.47
N LEU A 138 -5.32 7.61 -9.10
CA LEU A 138 -4.65 7.06 -10.28
C LEU A 138 -3.94 5.73 -9.98
N VAL A 139 -3.24 5.65 -8.84
CA VAL A 139 -2.57 4.42 -8.39
C VAL A 139 -3.59 3.32 -8.07
N TRP A 140 -4.71 3.66 -7.45
CA TRP A 140 -5.77 2.72 -7.10
C TRP A 140 -6.50 2.17 -8.34
N VAL A 141 -6.78 3.03 -9.33
CA VAL A 141 -7.34 2.58 -10.62
C VAL A 141 -6.37 1.64 -11.34
N ALA A 142 -5.08 1.95 -11.36
CA ALA A 142 -4.07 1.06 -11.91
C ALA A 142 -4.02 -0.29 -11.16
N TYR A 143 -4.13 -0.26 -9.83
CA TYR A 143 -4.20 -1.45 -9.00
C TYR A 143 -5.43 -2.31 -9.33
N ALA A 144 -6.61 -1.70 -9.45
CA ALA A 144 -7.83 -2.37 -9.85
C ALA A 144 -7.68 -3.05 -11.22
N VAL A 145 -7.13 -2.35 -12.20
CA VAL A 145 -6.87 -2.91 -13.55
C VAL A 145 -5.94 -4.13 -13.47
N VAL A 146 -4.84 -4.04 -12.72
CA VAL A 146 -3.92 -5.18 -12.53
C VAL A 146 -4.62 -6.34 -11.84
N PHE A 147 -5.33 -6.10 -10.74
CA PHE A 147 -5.94 -7.15 -9.92
C PHE A 147 -7.09 -7.85 -10.66
N PHE A 148 -8.09 -7.09 -11.12
CA PHE A 148 -9.22 -7.65 -11.86
C PHE A 148 -8.82 -8.19 -13.23
N GLY A 149 -7.84 -7.57 -13.90
CA GLY A 149 -7.26 -8.11 -15.11
C GLY A 149 -6.62 -9.48 -14.89
N THR A 150 -5.92 -9.68 -13.76
CA THR A 150 -5.33 -10.98 -13.40
C THR A 150 -6.40 -12.05 -13.16
N ILE A 151 -7.51 -11.69 -12.50
CA ILE A 151 -8.68 -12.59 -12.33
C ILE A 151 -9.35 -12.89 -13.67
N GLY A 152 -9.38 -11.93 -14.60
CA GLY A 152 -9.99 -12.06 -15.92
C GLY A 152 -9.28 -13.09 -16.80
N ILE A 153 -7.96 -13.23 -16.67
CA ILE A 153 -7.15 -14.18 -17.44
C ILE A 153 -6.88 -15.51 -16.70
N ARG A 154 -7.55 -15.75 -15.56
CA ARG A 154 -7.31 -16.95 -14.73
C ARG A 154 -7.49 -18.26 -15.48
N LYS A 155 -6.76 -19.30 -15.07
CA LYS A 155 -6.90 -20.66 -15.62
C LYS A 155 -7.99 -21.49 -14.93
N VAL A 156 -8.27 -21.19 -13.66
CA VAL A 156 -9.26 -21.91 -12.86
C VAL A 156 -10.67 -21.37 -13.07
N ARG A 157 -11.69 -22.24 -13.14
CA ARG A 157 -13.08 -21.82 -13.35
C ARG A 157 -13.60 -20.93 -12.22
N HIS A 158 -13.40 -21.36 -10.98
CA HIS A 158 -13.85 -20.66 -9.78
C HIS A 158 -12.83 -19.61 -9.32
N ILE A 159 -13.32 -18.50 -8.79
CA ILE A 159 -12.49 -17.48 -8.16
C ILE A 159 -12.38 -17.85 -6.68
N TYR A 160 -11.15 -17.99 -6.19
CA TYR A 160 -10.91 -18.29 -4.77
C TYR A 160 -11.46 -17.19 -3.87
N VAL A 161 -12.05 -17.57 -2.74
CA VAL A 161 -12.81 -16.66 -1.86
C VAL A 161 -11.98 -15.47 -1.37
N ALA A 162 -10.68 -15.63 -1.13
CA ALA A 162 -9.83 -14.48 -0.75
C ALA A 162 -9.84 -13.37 -1.82
N ASN A 163 -9.95 -13.73 -3.10
CA ASN A 163 -10.02 -12.74 -4.17
C ASN A 163 -11.38 -11.99 -4.19
N TRP A 164 -12.43 -12.52 -3.55
CA TRP A 164 -13.68 -11.78 -3.37
C TRP A 164 -13.48 -10.65 -2.35
N PHE A 165 -12.80 -10.94 -1.25
CA PHE A 165 -12.49 -9.94 -0.22
C PHE A 165 -11.51 -8.90 -0.73
N TYR A 166 -10.44 -9.30 -1.43
CA TYR A 166 -9.55 -8.35 -2.09
C TYR A 166 -10.31 -7.52 -3.14
N GLY A 167 -11.13 -8.14 -3.97
CA GLY A 167 -11.92 -7.43 -4.98
C GLY A 167 -12.96 -6.47 -4.39
N ALA A 168 -13.53 -6.77 -3.23
CA ALA A 168 -14.47 -5.86 -2.54
C ALA A 168 -13.77 -4.68 -1.86
N PHE A 169 -12.50 -4.85 -1.49
CA PHE A 169 -11.66 -3.79 -0.91
C PHE A 169 -11.14 -2.81 -1.96
N ILE A 170 -10.94 -3.27 -3.19
CA ILE A 170 -10.37 -2.51 -4.31
C ILE A 170 -11.46 -1.73 -5.03
#